data_AF-A0A6I2ZCC3-F1
#
_entry.id   AF-A0A6I2ZCC3-F1
#
_cell.length_a   1.000
_cell.length_b   1.000
_cell.length_c   1.000
_cell.angle_alpha   90.00
_cell.angle_beta   90.00
_cell.angle_gamma   90.00
#
_symmetry.space_group_name_H-M   'P 1'
#
loop_
_entity.id
_entity.type
_entity.pdbx_description
1 polymer ?
#
loop_
_entity_poly.entity_id
_entity_poly.type
_entity_poly.pdbx_seq_one_letter_code
_entity_poly.pdbx_strand_id
1 'polypeptide(L)'
;AVTMGGAAGIATLVGITLLIYRRRTTAMVFAQTTKNDKAMYVFLVATLLAGSAATLSSAGVIGEEHNYRETVGPWVRSILTLSPNGELMMASPVAFRVHAVIGMTLFIIWPFTRLVHSLSAPVGYLFRPSIVYRTRDGRGVAGNRKARPGWERIKY
;
A
#
# COMPACT_ATOMS: atom_id res chain seq x y z
N ALA A 1 18.25 3.41 9.94
CA ALA A 1 17.05 3.58 9.10
C ALA A 1 17.34 3.31 7.62
N VAL A 2 18.40 3.89 7.06
CA VAL A 2 18.79 3.72 5.63
C VAL A 2 19.07 2.26 5.26
N THR A 3 19.59 1.44 6.16
CA THR A 3 19.95 0.04 5.88
C THR A 3 18.73 -0.85 5.59
N MET A 4 17.78 -0.95 6.53
CA MET A 4 16.59 -1.80 6.35
C MET A 4 15.65 -1.25 5.29
N GLY A 5 15.42 0.07 5.27
CA GLY A 5 14.58 0.72 4.26
C GLY A 5 15.17 0.62 2.85
N GLY A 6 16.49 0.80 2.73
CA GLY A 6 17.22 0.66 1.47
C GLY A 6 17.15 -0.77 0.92
N ALA A 7 17.38 -1.78 1.76
CA ALA A 7 17.27 -3.19 1.37
C ALA A 7 15.84 -3.54 0.89
N ALA A 8 14.82 -3.11 1.63
CA ALA A 8 13.42 -3.29 1.22
C ALA A 8 13.09 -2.54 -0.09
N GLY A 9 13.63 -1.32 -0.26
CA GLY A 9 13.48 -0.54 -1.48
C GLY A 9 14.08 -1.23 -2.70
N ILE A 10 15.31 -1.75 -2.58
CA ILE A 10 15.99 -2.53 -3.63
C ILE A 10 15.18 -3.78 -3.98
N ALA A 11 14.77 -4.57 -2.99
CA ALA A 11 13.97 -5.77 -3.20
C ALA A 11 12.64 -5.45 -3.94
N THR A 12 12.00 -4.33 -3.56
CA THR A 12 10.76 -3.88 -4.20
C THR A 12 11.00 -3.42 -5.65
N LEU A 13 12.09 -2.69 -5.91
CA LEU A 13 12.47 -2.25 -7.27
C LEU A 13 12.79 -3.43 -8.19
N VAL A 14 13.51 -4.44 -7.69
CA VAL A 14 13.74 -5.68 -8.45
C VAL A 14 12.42 -6.39 -8.73
N GLY A 15 11.58 -6.59 -7.71
CA GLY A 15 10.29 -7.26 -7.85
C GLY A 15 9.36 -6.58 -8.86
N ILE A 16 9.20 -5.26 -8.79
CA ILE A 16 8.33 -4.53 -9.72
C ILE A 16 8.88 -4.54 -11.14
N THR A 17 10.21 -4.48 -11.31
CA THR A 17 10.87 -4.58 -12.61
C THR A 17 10.58 -5.94 -13.25
N LEU A 18 10.72 -7.04 -12.50
CA LEU A 18 10.40 -8.39 -12.96
C LEU A 18 8.92 -8.54 -13.32
N LEU A 19 8.01 -7.97 -12.52
CA LEU A 19 6.57 -7.99 -12.79
C LEU A 19 6.20 -7.22 -14.06
N ILE A 20 6.81 -6.05 -14.29
CA ILE A 20 6.61 -5.26 -15.49
C ILE A 20 7.17 -6.01 -16.70
N TYR A 21 8.39 -6.56 -16.61
CA TYR A 21 8.99 -7.38 -17.64
C TYR A 21 8.06 -8.54 -18.04
N ARG A 22 7.63 -9.35 -17.06
CA ARG A 22 6.68 -10.45 -17.28
C ARG A 22 5.39 -10.00 -17.96
N ARG A 23 4.82 -8.87 -17.53
CA ARG A 23 3.57 -8.33 -18.11
C ARG A 23 3.75 -7.88 -19.55
N ARG A 24 4.95 -7.45 -19.95
CA ARG A 24 5.26 -7.03 -21.33
C ARG A 24 5.63 -8.19 -22.24
N THR A 25 6.28 -9.23 -21.72
CA THR A 25 6.76 -10.38 -22.51
C THR A 25 5.77 -11.54 -22.60
N THR A 26 4.83 -11.64 -21.66
CA THR A 26 3.83 -12.73 -21.66
C THR A 26 2.54 -12.27 -22.36
N ALA A 27 2.28 -12.77 -23.57
CA ALA A 27 1.15 -12.36 -24.42
C ALA A 27 -0.21 -12.42 -23.70
N MET A 28 -0.48 -13.51 -22.97
CA MET A 28 -1.74 -13.69 -22.22
C MET A 28 -1.95 -12.63 -21.12
N VAL A 29 -0.87 -12.23 -20.44
CA VAL A 29 -0.93 -11.23 -19.36
C VAL A 29 -1.06 -9.83 -19.95
N PHE A 30 -0.37 -9.56 -21.05
CA PHE A 30 -0.46 -8.29 -21.76
C PHE A 30 -1.88 -8.04 -22.29
N ALA A 31 -2.51 -9.05 -22.90
CA ALA A 31 -3.87 -8.98 -23.42
C ALA A 31 -4.91 -8.62 -22.34
N GLN A 32 -4.69 -9.02 -21.09
CA GLN A 32 -5.58 -8.74 -19.95
C GLN A 32 -5.19 -7.47 -19.17
N THR A 33 -4.17 -6.73 -19.62
CA THR A 33 -3.70 -5.51 -18.94
C THR A 33 -4.51 -4.30 -19.39
N THR A 34 -5.21 -3.67 -18.45
CA THR A 34 -6.02 -2.48 -18.73
C THR A 34 -5.19 -1.19 -18.78
N LYS A 35 -5.75 -0.09 -19.30
CA LYS A 35 -5.12 1.25 -19.23
C LYS A 35 -4.91 1.70 -17.77
N ASN A 36 -5.87 1.37 -16.90
CA ASN A 36 -5.78 1.66 -15.48
C ASN A 36 -4.61 0.92 -14.81
N ASP A 37 -4.37 -0.34 -15.18
CA ASP A 37 -3.21 -1.10 -14.69
C ASP A 37 -1.89 -0.42 -15.06
N LYS A 38 -1.79 0.12 -16.29
CA LYS A 38 -0.59 0.83 -16.74
C LYS A 38 -0.40 2.13 -15.95
N ALA A 39 -1.46 2.92 -15.77
CA ALA A 39 -1.41 4.15 -14.97
C ALA A 39 -0.99 3.85 -13.52
N MET A 40 -1.59 2.82 -12.91
CA MET A 40 -1.21 2.34 -11.58
C MET A 40 0.28 1.99 -11.49
N TYR A 41 0.83 1.22 -12.43
CA TYR A 41 2.26 0.89 -12.43
C TYR A 41 3.14 2.14 -12.62
N VAL A 42 2.74 3.10 -13.46
CA VAL A 42 3.49 4.35 -13.65
C VAL A 42 3.61 5.11 -12.34
N PHE A 43 2.51 5.36 -11.64
CA PHE A 43 2.54 6.08 -10.37
C PHE A 43 3.25 5.29 -9.27
N LEU A 44 3.07 3.96 -9.22
CA LEU A 44 3.74 3.11 -8.23
C LEU A 44 5.27 3.12 -8.42
N VAL A 45 5.75 2.94 -9.66
CA VAL A 45 7.18 3.01 -9.97
C VAL A 45 7.72 4.41 -9.74
N ALA A 46 7.01 5.45 -10.18
CA ALA A 46 7.42 6.84 -9.97
C ALA A 46 7.54 7.17 -8.47
N THR A 47 6.59 6.71 -7.65
CA THR A 47 6.64 6.87 -6.18
C THR A 47 7.86 6.18 -5.58
N LEU A 48 8.13 4.93 -6.00
CA LEU A 48 9.29 4.16 -5.54
C LEU A 48 10.61 4.85 -5.89
N LEU A 49 10.79 5.26 -7.15
CA LEU A 49 12.00 5.93 -7.61
C LEU A 49 12.19 7.29 -6.93
N ALA A 50 11.15 8.10 -6.83
CA ALA A 50 11.21 9.39 -6.14
C ALA A 50 11.52 9.21 -4.64
N GLY A 51 10.98 8.17 -4.00
CA GLY A 51 11.25 7.86 -2.59
C GLY A 51 12.68 7.37 -2.37
N SER A 52 13.21 6.55 -3.28
CA SER A 52 14.62 6.18 -3.29
C SER A 52 15.54 7.39 -3.48
N ALA A 53 15.20 8.30 -4.39
CA ALA A 53 15.95 9.55 -4.59
C ALA A 53 15.92 10.43 -3.33
N ALA A 54 14.77 10.57 -2.66
CA ALA A 54 14.66 11.30 -1.40
C ALA A 54 15.49 10.64 -0.28
N THR A 55 15.56 9.31 -0.24
CA THR A 55 16.41 8.57 0.70
C THR A 55 17.89 8.85 0.46
N LEU A 56 18.34 8.80 -0.80
CA LEU A 56 19.72 9.11 -1.17
C LEU A 56 20.07 10.58 -0.87
N SER A 57 19.15 11.52 -1.12
CA SER A 57 19.31 12.92 -0.75
C SER A 57 19.43 13.10 0.76
N SER A 58 18.60 12.42 1.56
CA SER A 58 18.70 12.47 3.02
C SER A 58 20.01 11.91 3.59
N ALA A 59 20.65 11.00 2.85
CA ALA A 59 21.91 10.39 3.25
C ALA A 59 23.14 11.19 2.78
N GLY A 60 22.94 12.39 2.21
CA GLY A 60 24.03 13.22 1.65
C GLY A 60 24.70 12.62 0.41
N VAL A 61 24.10 11.60 -0.21
CA VAL A 61 24.63 10.97 -1.44
C VAL A 61 24.31 11.83 -2.66
N ILE A 62 23.17 12.54 -2.63
CA ILE A 62 22.72 13.46 -3.68
C ILE A 62 22.41 14.82 -3.03
N GLY A 63 23.37 15.74 -3.08
CA GLY A 63 23.26 17.06 -2.45
C GLY A 63 23.65 17.06 -0.97
N GLU A 64 23.28 18.12 -0.25
CA GLU A 64 23.55 18.25 1.18
C GLU A 64 22.69 17.32 2.03
N GLU A 65 23.24 16.84 3.13
CA GLU A 65 22.51 15.99 4.09
C GLU A 65 21.30 16.76 4.64
N HIS A 66 20.12 16.16 4.51
CA HIS A 66 18.87 16.77 4.97
C HIS A 66 18.19 15.91 6.03
N ASN A 67 18.04 16.47 7.23
CA ASN A 67 17.25 15.83 8.28
C ASN A 67 15.75 15.97 8.01
N TYR A 68 15.20 15.01 7.27
CA TYR A 68 13.76 14.97 6.95
C TYR A 68 12.83 14.97 8.18
N ARG A 69 13.34 14.66 9.38
CA ARG A 69 12.56 14.62 10.62
C ARG A 69 12.15 16.03 11.09
N GLU A 70 12.83 17.06 10.63
CA GLU A 70 12.56 18.45 11.01
C GLU A 70 11.53 19.11 10.09
N THR A 71 11.33 18.58 8.89
CA THR A 71 10.46 19.16 7.86
C THR A 71 9.32 18.22 7.49
N VAL A 72 9.63 17.09 6.86
CA VAL A 72 8.64 16.14 6.32
C VAL A 72 7.85 15.45 7.43
N GLY A 73 8.49 15.08 8.54
CA GLY A 73 7.82 14.44 9.68
C GLY A 73 6.70 15.33 10.27
N PRO A 74 7.01 16.57 10.69
CA PRO A 74 6.02 17.53 11.15
C PRO A 74 4.99 17.90 10.07
N TRP A 75 5.38 17.97 8.79
CA TRP A 75 4.45 18.22 7.69
C TRP A 75 3.35 17.16 7.59
N VAL A 76 3.71 15.87 7.62
CA VAL A 76 2.72 14.78 7.62
C VAL A 76 1.79 14.88 8.83
N ARG A 77 2.34 15.14 10.03
CA ARG A 77 1.53 15.31 11.24
C ARG A 77 0.53 16.45 11.09
N SER A 78 0.96 17.58 10.53
CA SER A 78 0.12 18.77 10.33
C SER A 78 -1.12 18.48 9.47
N ILE A 79 -0.98 17.62 8.45
CA ILE A 79 -2.10 17.16 7.62
C ILE A 79 -3.04 16.27 8.42
N LEU A 80 -2.50 15.32 9.19
CA LEU A 80 -3.29 14.38 9.99
C LEU A 80 -4.03 15.07 11.14
N THR A 81 -3.47 16.16 11.69
CA THR A 81 -4.12 17.01 12.70
C THR A 81 -5.00 18.10 12.09
N LEU A 82 -5.25 18.06 10.77
CA LEU A 82 -6.10 19.02 10.04
C LEU A 82 -5.64 20.49 10.15
N SER A 83 -4.35 20.72 10.33
CA SER A 83 -3.71 22.05 10.36
C SER A 83 -2.53 22.07 9.38
N PRO A 84 -2.77 21.95 8.07
CA PRO A 84 -1.72 21.77 7.07
C PRO A 84 -0.76 22.95 7.03
N ASN A 85 0.54 22.69 7.23
CA ASN A 85 1.59 23.71 7.14
C ASN A 85 2.48 23.43 5.90
N GLY A 86 2.23 24.16 4.81
CA GLY A 86 2.98 24.01 3.56
C GLY A 86 4.43 24.52 3.60
N GLU A 87 4.76 25.42 4.52
CA GLU A 87 6.10 26.00 4.64
C GLU A 87 7.16 24.93 4.97
N LEU A 88 6.76 23.93 5.76
CA LEU A 88 7.61 22.78 6.09
C LEU A 88 8.05 22.00 4.85
N MET A 89 7.17 21.88 3.84
CA MET A 89 7.52 21.23 2.58
C MET A 89 8.37 22.15 1.69
N MET A 90 8.11 23.46 1.72
CA MET A 90 8.92 24.46 1.01
C MET A 90 10.34 24.59 1.55
N ALA A 91 10.60 24.18 2.80
CA ALA A 91 11.95 24.09 3.37
C ALA A 91 12.67 22.77 3.03
N SER A 92 11.99 21.77 2.47
CA SER A 92 12.58 20.46 2.16
C SER A 92 13.27 20.43 0.78
N PRO A 93 14.26 19.57 0.54
CA PRO A 93 14.85 19.39 -0.79
C PRO A 93 13.82 18.97 -1.85
N VAL A 94 14.09 19.30 -3.11
CA VAL A 94 13.15 19.07 -4.23
C VAL A 94 12.74 17.59 -4.35
N ALA A 95 13.65 16.65 -4.07
CA ALA A 95 13.35 15.22 -4.09
C ALA A 95 12.17 14.83 -3.17
N PHE A 96 12.08 15.43 -1.98
CA PHE A 96 10.98 15.20 -1.04
C PHE A 96 9.67 15.79 -1.56
N ARG A 97 9.70 16.99 -2.13
CA ARG A 97 8.51 17.64 -2.71
C ARG A 97 7.94 16.85 -3.88
N VAL A 98 8.81 16.39 -4.78
CA VAL A 98 8.44 15.55 -5.93
C VAL A 98 7.84 14.22 -5.44
N HIS A 99 8.50 13.54 -4.49
CA HIS A 99 7.97 12.30 -3.91
C HIS A 99 6.61 12.52 -3.24
N ALA A 100 6.44 13.60 -2.48
CA ALA A 100 5.19 13.93 -1.79
C ALA A 100 4.03 14.15 -2.77
N VAL A 101 4.25 14.89 -3.87
CA VAL A 101 3.23 15.12 -4.90
C VAL A 101 2.83 13.82 -5.60
N ILE A 102 3.82 13.01 -6.02
CA ILE A 102 3.56 11.74 -6.69
C ILE A 102 2.86 10.76 -5.73
N GLY A 103 3.32 10.68 -4.48
CA GLY A 103 2.73 9.83 -3.44
C GLY A 103 1.29 10.24 -3.10
N MET A 104 1.01 11.54 -2.94
CA MET A 104 -0.35 12.00 -2.67
C MET A 104 -1.28 11.74 -3.86
N THR A 105 -0.77 11.88 -5.10
CA THR A 105 -1.50 11.47 -6.31
C THR A 105 -1.79 9.98 -6.31
N LEU A 106 -0.82 9.14 -5.91
CA LEU A 106 -1.02 7.69 -5.77
C LEU A 106 -2.15 7.38 -4.78
N PHE A 107 -2.24 8.09 -3.64
CA PHE A 107 -3.33 7.95 -2.69
C PHE A 107 -4.69 8.39 -3.25
N ILE A 108 -4.73 9.46 -4.05
CA ILE A 108 -5.97 9.93 -4.71
C ILE A 108 -6.50 8.88 -5.70
N ILE A 109 -5.62 8.29 -6.51
CA ILE A 109 -6.05 7.29 -7.50
C ILE A 109 -6.25 5.90 -6.88
N TRP A 110 -5.69 5.65 -5.70
CA TRP A 110 -5.68 4.37 -5.01
C TRP A 110 -7.02 3.60 -5.05
N PRO A 111 -8.17 4.17 -4.63
CA PRO A 111 -9.44 3.44 -4.59
C PRO A 111 -9.98 3.06 -5.98
N PHE A 112 -9.46 3.68 -7.04
CA PHE A 112 -9.87 3.44 -8.42
C PHE A 112 -8.92 2.50 -9.17
N THR A 113 -7.85 2.03 -8.53
CA THR A 113 -6.88 1.10 -9.14
C THR A 113 -6.93 -0.27 -8.47
N ARG A 114 -6.22 -1.26 -9.04
CA ARG A 114 -6.10 -2.59 -8.41
C ARG A 114 -5.42 -2.55 -7.04
N LEU A 115 -4.70 -1.47 -6.72
CA LEU A 115 -4.04 -1.31 -5.42
C LEU A 115 -5.00 -1.35 -4.23
N VAL A 116 -6.32 -1.19 -4.44
CA VAL A 116 -7.34 -1.44 -3.40
C VAL A 116 -7.21 -2.83 -2.76
N HIS A 117 -6.60 -3.79 -3.47
CA HIS A 117 -6.34 -5.13 -2.95
C HIS A 117 -5.47 -5.12 -1.67
N SER A 118 -4.69 -4.07 -1.41
CA SER A 118 -3.86 -3.99 -0.20
C SER A 118 -4.70 -3.89 1.08
N LEU A 119 -5.96 -3.41 0.98
CA LEU A 119 -6.92 -3.39 2.09
C LEU A 119 -7.54 -4.76 2.38
N SER A 120 -7.48 -5.68 1.43
CA SER A 120 -8.06 -7.02 1.54
C SER A 120 -7.05 -8.07 2.04
N ALA A 121 -6.03 -7.63 2.79
CA ALA A 121 -5.03 -8.53 3.36
C ALA A 121 -5.74 -9.59 4.24
N PRO A 122 -5.55 -10.90 3.97
CA PRO A 122 -6.35 -11.95 4.59
C PRO A 122 -5.86 -12.32 6.01
N VAL A 123 -5.65 -11.35 6.88
CA VAL A 123 -5.16 -11.56 8.26
C VAL A 123 -6.10 -12.47 9.05
N GLY A 124 -7.41 -12.34 8.83
CA GLY A 124 -8.42 -13.20 9.47
C GLY A 124 -8.39 -14.67 9.02
N TYR A 125 -7.72 -14.99 7.91
CA TYR A 125 -7.59 -16.38 7.44
C TYR A 125 -6.79 -17.24 8.42
N LEU A 126 -5.84 -16.65 9.15
CA LEU A 126 -5.05 -17.34 10.18
C LEU A 126 -5.93 -17.97 11.28
N PHE A 127 -7.12 -17.41 11.50
CA PHE A 127 -8.06 -17.86 12.52
C PHE A 127 -9.36 -18.42 11.93
N ARG A 128 -9.43 -18.58 10.60
CA ARG A 128 -10.63 -19.06 9.91
C ARG A 128 -10.70 -20.58 9.99
N PRO A 129 -11.87 -21.18 10.31
CA PRO A 129 -12.07 -22.62 10.18
C PRO A 129 -11.79 -23.12 8.75
N SER A 130 -11.20 -24.31 8.62
CA SER A 130 -10.83 -24.88 7.32
C SER A 130 -12.05 -25.05 6.40
N ILE A 131 -13.19 -25.44 6.99
CA ILE A 131 -14.46 -25.63 6.29
C ILE A 131 -15.45 -24.57 6.77
N VAL A 132 -16.07 -23.86 5.82
CA VAL A 132 -17.10 -22.85 6.10
C VAL A 132 -18.42 -23.28 5.48
N TYR A 133 -19.40 -23.53 6.34
CA TYR A 133 -20.78 -23.79 5.93
C TYR A 133 -21.56 -22.46 5.87
N ARG A 134 -22.35 -22.27 4.81
CA ARG A 134 -23.26 -21.13 4.66
C ARG A 134 -24.68 -21.65 4.48
N THR A 135 -25.61 -21.21 5.33
CA THR A 135 -27.04 -21.53 5.18
C THR A 135 -27.73 -20.44 4.37
N ARG A 136 -28.79 -20.82 3.66
CA ARG A 136 -29.59 -19.94 2.81
C ARG A 136 -30.26 -18.79 3.58
N ASP A 137 -30.66 -19.05 4.82
CA ASP A 137 -31.53 -18.14 5.57
C ASP A 137 -30.78 -17.31 6.62
N GLY A 138 -29.46 -17.48 6.76
CA GLY A 138 -28.67 -16.95 7.88
C GLY A 138 -29.07 -17.49 9.27
N ARG A 139 -30.27 -18.07 9.38
CA ARG A 139 -30.84 -18.72 10.55
C ARG A 139 -30.24 -20.12 10.67
N GLY A 140 -29.14 -20.23 11.40
CA GLY A 140 -28.70 -21.51 11.96
C GLY A 140 -27.50 -22.13 11.27
N VAL A 141 -26.43 -21.37 11.08
CA VAL A 141 -25.12 -21.96 11.30
C VAL A 141 -24.77 -21.60 12.73
N ALA A 142 -24.77 -22.58 13.63
CA ALA A 142 -23.88 -22.47 14.77
C ALA A 142 -22.51 -22.21 14.15
N GLY A 143 -22.00 -20.99 14.29
CA GLY A 143 -20.61 -20.68 13.97
C GLY A 143 -19.68 -21.58 14.80
N ASN A 144 -18.41 -21.22 14.94
CA ASN A 144 -17.38 -22.02 15.60
C ASN A 144 -17.59 -22.29 17.13
N ARG A 145 -18.82 -22.23 17.65
CA ARG A 145 -19.23 -22.47 19.04
C ARG A 145 -20.44 -23.40 19.09
N LYS A 146 -20.42 -24.37 20.02
CA LYS A 146 -21.60 -25.18 20.37
C LYS A 146 -22.75 -24.26 20.79
N ALA A 147 -23.97 -24.58 20.35
CA ALA A 147 -25.17 -23.97 20.89
C ALA A 147 -25.19 -24.16 22.42
N ARG A 148 -25.52 -23.10 23.16
CA ARG A 148 -25.63 -23.16 24.63
C ARG A 148 -26.76 -24.13 25.01
N PRO A 149 -26.65 -24.89 26.10
CA PRO A 149 -27.74 -25.74 26.58
C PRO A 149 -29.04 -24.94 26.69
N GLY A 150 -30.14 -25.48 26.14
CA GLY A 150 -31.46 -24.81 26.08
C GLY A 150 -31.75 -23.99 24.81
N TRP A 151 -30.76 -23.83 23.91
CA TRP A 151 -30.93 -23.21 22.59
C TRP A 151 -30.84 -24.24 21.45
N GLU A 152 -31.07 -25.51 21.79
CA GLU A 152 -31.09 -26.61 20.86
C GLU A 152 -32.32 -26.49 19.97
N ARG A 153 -32.15 -26.66 18.65
CA ARG A 153 -33.30 -26.64 17.74
C ARG A 153 -34.15 -27.88 17.98
N ILE A 154 -35.37 -27.66 18.45
CA ILE A 154 -36.41 -28.70 18.52
C ILE A 154 -36.75 -29.09 17.08
N LYS A 155 -36.53 -30.37 16.76
CA LYS A 155 -36.90 -30.96 15.48
C LYS A 155 -38.38 -31.31 15.55
N TYR A 156 -39.19 -30.62 14.74
CA TYR A 156 -40.54 -31.05 14.40
C TYR A 156 -40.48 -31.96 13.18
#